data_AF-A0A3M7L4D1-F1
#
_entry.id   AF-A0A3M7L4D1-F1
#
_cell.length_a   1.000
_cell.length_b   1.000
_cell.length_c   1.000
_cell.angle_alpha   90.00
_cell.angle_beta   90.00
_cell.angle_gamma   90.00
#
_symmetry.space_group_name_H-M   'P 1'
#
loop_
_entity.id
_entity.type
_entity.pdbx_description
1 polymer ?
#
loop_
_entity_poly.entity_id
_entity_poly.type
_entity_poly.pdbx_seq_one_letter_code
_entity_poly.pdbx_strand_id
1 'polypeptide(L)'
;MGADLVVEASGRRSSLPEWLAEKGWAPPPERRVLAKVVAASLTVSWPEDWDCHKAFSLYICKTQPHGKRGGVLLPIEGRAWQLTLAELGGTRAPCTWEGVLEAAKQLPDPTMHSVLQRCKPLTPVNNYGGWPNIRRCYDLCPLPRGLLVVGDAVQGLNPVYGQGMTVAAQTALLLRRQLTEALAGARDLPARRHRLAGLSGQAFQRALATDVLEPAWALAAGTDLRYPMTTVSGPGARRLPASLTATLDCLARVAQRDARIYGLVLAVAHLAAPSRVLLVPRVLFNLAWQLLKEALARASRRLLGTGAGGRGGEEQEGLVTVAAT
;
A
#
# COMPACT_ATOMS: atom_id res chain seq x y z
N MET A 1 21.74 14.86 -25.18
CA MET A 1 20.78 15.81 -24.58
C MET A 1 21.58 16.92 -23.92
N GLY A 2 21.18 18.18 -24.09
CA GLY A 2 21.89 19.36 -23.56
C GLY A 2 21.47 19.78 -22.15
N ALA A 3 21.23 18.81 -21.26
CA ALA A 3 20.81 19.07 -19.88
C ALA A 3 21.87 18.60 -18.89
N ASP A 4 22.07 19.37 -17.82
CA ASP A 4 23.01 19.05 -16.74
C ASP A 4 22.47 17.94 -15.81
N LEU A 5 21.15 17.80 -15.73
CA LEU A 5 20.43 16.79 -14.95
C LEU A 5 19.11 16.43 -15.66
N VAL A 6 18.79 15.14 -15.73
CA VAL A 6 17.53 14.60 -16.28
C VAL A 6 16.85 13.79 -15.17
N VAL A 7 15.58 14.10 -14.90
CA VAL A 7 14.76 13.38 -13.92
C VAL A 7 13.64 12.65 -14.66
N GLU A 8 13.73 11.33 -14.71
CA GLU A 8 12.72 10.46 -15.29
C GLU A 8 11.59 10.23 -14.29
N ALA A 9 10.41 10.77 -14.61
CA ALA A 9 9.23 10.77 -13.77
C ALA A 9 7.94 10.41 -14.54
N SER A 10 8.03 9.71 -15.69
CA SER A 10 6.86 9.37 -16.52
C SER A 10 5.95 8.29 -15.92
N GLY A 11 6.32 7.76 -14.75
CA GLY A 11 5.52 6.84 -13.96
C GLY A 11 5.63 5.40 -14.43
N ARG A 12 4.59 4.61 -14.15
CA ARG A 12 4.64 3.14 -14.22
C ARG A 12 5.02 2.59 -15.60
N ARG A 13 4.61 3.29 -16.65
CA ARG A 13 4.83 2.93 -18.05
C ARG A 13 6.09 3.57 -18.64
N SER A 14 7.05 3.96 -17.78
CA SER A 14 8.33 4.51 -18.23
C SER A 14 9.03 3.55 -19.19
N SER A 15 9.41 4.07 -20.35
CA SER A 15 10.23 3.39 -21.35
C SER A 15 11.74 3.47 -21.07
N LEU A 16 12.13 4.04 -19.93
CA LEU A 16 13.55 4.18 -19.59
C LEU A 16 14.33 2.86 -19.62
N PRO A 17 13.82 1.70 -19.13
CA PRO A 17 14.54 0.43 -19.25
C PRO A 17 14.86 0.06 -20.71
N GLU A 18 13.91 0.29 -21.63
CA GLU A 18 14.06 0.03 -23.06
C GLU A 18 15.11 0.96 -23.66
N TRP A 19 15.00 2.27 -23.38
CA TRP A 19 15.95 3.27 -23.88
C TRP A 19 17.37 3.06 -23.34
N LEU A 20 17.53 2.61 -22.09
CA LEU A 20 18.84 2.26 -21.55
C LEU A 20 19.46 1.10 -22.32
N ALA A 21 18.69 0.03 -22.57
CA ALA A 21 19.14 -1.13 -23.33
C ALA A 21 19.55 -0.75 -24.77
N GLU A 22 18.73 0.06 -25.46
CA GLU A 22 19.05 0.58 -26.81
C GLU A 22 20.35 1.40 -26.86
N LYS A 23 20.75 2.00 -25.74
CA LYS A 23 21.99 2.78 -25.60
C LYS A 23 23.15 1.98 -24.99
N GLY A 24 23.01 0.66 -24.88
CA GLY A 24 24.06 -0.24 -24.38
C GLY A 24 24.22 -0.26 -22.86
N TRP A 25 23.28 0.33 -22.11
CA TRP A 25 23.25 0.24 -20.65
C TRP A 25 22.44 -0.98 -20.20
N ALA A 26 22.87 -1.62 -19.12
CA ALA A 26 22.13 -2.73 -18.54
C ALA A 26 20.78 -2.24 -17.98
N PRO A 27 19.64 -2.83 -18.38
CA PRO A 27 18.36 -2.49 -17.79
C PRO A 27 18.35 -2.89 -16.30
N PRO A 28 17.62 -2.17 -15.43
CA PRO A 28 17.55 -2.49 -14.02
C PRO A 28 16.86 -3.85 -13.81
N PRO A 29 17.34 -4.69 -12.87
CA PRO A 29 16.60 -5.88 -12.49
C PRO A 29 15.29 -5.49 -11.81
N GLU A 30 14.22 -6.23 -12.08
CA GLU A 30 12.89 -5.95 -11.52
C GLU A 30 12.53 -6.94 -10.41
N ARG A 31 12.08 -6.42 -9.27
CA ARG A 31 11.34 -7.19 -8.25
C ARG A 31 9.86 -7.05 -8.55
N ARG A 32 9.14 -8.17 -8.54
CA ARG A 32 7.71 -8.19 -8.89
C ARG A 32 6.90 -9.04 -7.92
N VAL A 33 5.78 -8.51 -7.43
CA VAL A 33 4.78 -9.21 -6.62
C VAL A 33 3.40 -8.97 -7.20
N LEU A 34 2.70 -10.03 -7.60
CA LEU A 34 1.38 -9.94 -8.23
C LEU A 34 0.34 -10.70 -7.40
N ALA A 35 -0.55 -9.95 -6.75
CA ALA A 35 -1.67 -10.47 -5.96
C ALA A 35 -2.98 -10.64 -6.77
N LYS A 36 -2.99 -10.25 -8.05
CA LYS A 36 -4.16 -10.32 -8.96
C LYS A 36 -5.40 -9.65 -8.37
N VAL A 37 -5.26 -8.40 -7.91
CA VAL A 37 -6.39 -7.61 -7.44
C VAL A 37 -7.13 -6.99 -8.63
N VAL A 38 -8.45 -6.98 -8.56
CA VAL A 38 -9.34 -6.17 -9.41
C VAL A 38 -10.10 -5.19 -8.53
N ALA A 39 -10.40 -4.02 -9.06
CA ALA A 39 -11.10 -2.96 -8.35
C ALA A 39 -12.07 -2.21 -9.27
N ALA A 40 -13.16 -1.74 -8.69
CA ALA A 40 -14.08 -0.78 -9.27
C ALA A 40 -13.99 0.51 -8.46
N SER A 41 -13.88 1.65 -9.14
CA SER A 41 -13.75 2.96 -8.51
C SER A 41 -14.62 4.00 -9.21
N LEU A 42 -15.29 4.83 -8.42
CA LEU A 42 -16.11 5.94 -8.91
C LEU A 42 -16.28 6.99 -7.81
N THR A 43 -16.67 8.19 -8.23
CA THR A 43 -17.11 9.24 -7.31
C THR A 43 -18.61 9.12 -7.08
N VAL A 44 -19.04 9.21 -5.82
CA VAL A 44 -20.45 9.19 -5.41
C VAL A 44 -20.79 10.45 -4.61
N SER A 45 -22.03 10.91 -4.69
CA SER A 45 -22.50 12.04 -3.89
C SER A 45 -22.57 11.70 -2.41
N TRP A 46 -22.48 12.69 -1.54
CA TRP A 46 -23.01 12.52 -0.18
C TRP A 46 -24.54 12.34 -0.21
N PRO A 47 -25.12 11.66 0.79
CA PRO A 47 -26.56 11.70 1.03
C PRO A 47 -27.03 13.14 1.22
N GLU A 48 -28.24 13.47 0.76
CA GLU A 48 -28.78 14.85 0.77
C GLU A 48 -28.91 15.43 2.20
N ASP A 49 -29.16 14.57 3.18
CA ASP A 49 -29.29 14.88 4.60
C ASP A 49 -27.98 14.70 5.40
N TRP A 50 -26.86 14.46 4.71
CA TRP A 50 -25.58 14.22 5.38
C TRP A 50 -24.97 15.51 5.94
N ASP A 51 -24.57 15.47 7.21
CA ASP A 51 -23.85 16.56 7.87
C ASP A 51 -22.41 16.66 7.33
N CYS A 52 -22.14 17.72 6.58
CA CYS A 52 -20.85 17.97 5.96
C CYS A 52 -19.69 18.13 6.97
N HIS A 53 -20.00 18.45 8.22
CA HIS A 53 -19.01 18.59 9.29
C HIS A 53 -18.64 17.24 9.93
N LYS A 54 -19.27 16.14 9.50
CA LYS A 54 -19.02 14.76 9.96
C LYS A 54 -18.53 13.87 8.83
N ALA A 55 -17.77 14.43 7.88
CA ALA A 55 -17.12 13.64 6.86
C ALA A 55 -16.28 12.55 7.54
N PHE A 56 -16.57 11.30 7.21
CA PHE A 56 -15.85 10.15 7.75
C PHE A 56 -15.24 9.36 6.60
N SER A 57 -14.08 8.78 6.86
CA SER A 57 -13.54 7.72 5.99
C SER A 57 -14.08 6.38 6.46
N LEU A 58 -14.53 5.54 5.53
CA LEU A 58 -14.99 4.18 5.82
C LEU A 58 -14.06 3.18 5.15
N TYR A 59 -13.46 2.30 5.94
CA TYR A 59 -12.64 1.19 5.48
C TYR A 59 -13.28 -0.12 5.94
N ILE A 60 -13.71 -0.96 5.01
CA ILE A 60 -14.26 -2.28 5.29
C ILE A 60 -13.38 -3.32 4.60
N CYS A 61 -12.68 -4.13 5.38
CA CYS A 61 -11.90 -5.24 4.86
C CYS A 61 -11.96 -6.38 5.87
N LYS A 62 -12.26 -7.60 5.41
CA LYS A 62 -12.18 -8.77 6.29
C LYS A 62 -10.71 -9.07 6.57
N THR A 63 -10.40 -9.49 7.80
CA THR A 63 -9.04 -9.81 8.23
C THR A 63 -8.38 -10.75 7.23
N GLN A 64 -7.21 -10.33 6.72
CA GLN A 64 -6.39 -11.17 5.86
C GLN A 64 -5.96 -12.42 6.65
N PRO A 65 -5.79 -13.59 6.01
CA PRO A 65 -5.93 -13.86 4.56
C PRO A 65 -7.35 -14.32 4.13
N HIS A 66 -8.33 -14.33 5.04
CA HIS A 66 -9.65 -14.95 4.79
C HIS A 66 -10.64 -14.03 4.06
N GLY A 67 -10.37 -12.72 4.04
CA GLY A 67 -11.08 -11.74 3.24
C GLY A 67 -10.54 -11.64 1.81
N LYS A 68 -11.42 -11.77 0.81
CA LYS A 68 -11.07 -11.47 -0.60
C LYS A 68 -11.59 -10.10 -1.05
N ARG A 69 -12.65 -9.59 -0.43
CA ARG A 69 -13.28 -8.31 -0.79
C ARG A 69 -13.01 -7.26 0.28
N GLY A 70 -12.81 -6.03 -0.17
CA GLY A 70 -12.75 -4.85 0.68
C GLY A 70 -13.30 -3.63 -0.05
N GLY A 71 -13.65 -2.61 0.72
CA GLY A 71 -14.17 -1.35 0.22
C GLY A 71 -13.61 -0.18 1.01
N VAL A 72 -13.37 0.92 0.32
CA VAL A 72 -13.00 2.19 0.92
C VAL A 72 -13.90 3.30 0.37
N LEU A 73 -14.38 4.17 1.26
CA LEU A 73 -15.12 5.38 0.94
C LEU A 73 -14.39 6.56 1.59
N LEU A 74 -13.80 7.44 0.78
CA LEU A 74 -12.99 8.57 1.25
C LEU A 74 -13.63 9.90 0.90
N PRO A 75 -13.78 10.84 1.84
CA PRO A 75 -14.28 12.18 1.54
C PRO A 75 -13.33 12.91 0.60
N ILE A 76 -13.90 13.50 -0.44
CA ILE A 76 -13.22 14.39 -1.37
C ILE A 76 -13.98 15.72 -1.43
N GLU A 77 -13.39 16.70 -2.12
CA GLU A 77 -13.99 18.01 -2.31
C GLU A 77 -15.35 17.92 -3.02
N GLY A 78 -16.19 18.96 -2.84
CA GLY A 78 -17.47 19.05 -3.56
C GLY A 78 -18.60 18.18 -3.00
N ARG A 79 -18.58 17.84 -1.70
CA ARG A 79 -19.58 16.99 -1.03
C ARG A 79 -19.73 15.62 -1.72
N ALA A 80 -18.60 15.01 -2.02
CA ALA A 80 -18.52 13.73 -2.68
C ALA A 80 -17.60 12.77 -1.92
N TRP A 81 -17.75 11.49 -2.23
CA TRP A 81 -16.86 10.43 -1.80
C TRP A 81 -16.20 9.76 -2.98
N GLN A 82 -14.91 9.45 -2.86
CA GLN A 82 -14.25 8.48 -3.72
C GLN A 82 -14.54 7.08 -3.17
N LEU A 83 -15.29 6.27 -3.92
CA LEU A 83 -15.55 4.87 -3.62
C LEU A 83 -14.56 3.99 -4.37
N THR A 84 -13.97 3.02 -3.69
CA THR A 84 -13.23 1.92 -4.32
C THR A 84 -13.60 0.59 -3.68
N LEU A 85 -14.08 -0.35 -4.48
CA LEU A 85 -14.26 -1.75 -4.09
C LEU A 85 -13.18 -2.59 -4.73
N ALA A 86 -12.48 -3.40 -3.94
CA ALA A 86 -11.40 -4.25 -4.41
C ALA A 86 -11.69 -5.72 -4.08
N GLU A 87 -11.34 -6.61 -5.02
CA GLU A 87 -11.38 -8.05 -4.84
C GLU A 87 -10.04 -8.67 -5.22
N LEU A 88 -9.47 -9.41 -4.27
CA LEU A 88 -8.27 -10.19 -4.44
C LEU A 88 -8.56 -11.50 -5.17
N GLY A 89 -7.76 -11.80 -6.21
CA GLY A 89 -7.94 -12.99 -7.03
C GLY A 89 -9.23 -12.95 -7.84
N GLY A 90 -9.92 -11.81 -7.86
CA GLY A 90 -11.10 -11.59 -8.69
C GLY A 90 -10.70 -11.56 -10.17
N THR A 91 -11.60 -12.05 -11.02
CA THR A 91 -11.40 -12.07 -12.47
C THR A 91 -11.97 -10.82 -13.13
N ARG A 92 -13.00 -10.21 -12.55
CA ARG A 92 -13.67 -9.03 -13.07
C ARG A 92 -14.26 -8.19 -11.94
N ALA A 93 -13.96 -6.90 -11.93
CA ALA A 93 -14.62 -5.96 -11.04
C ALA A 93 -15.96 -5.47 -11.64
N PRO A 94 -16.91 -5.01 -10.81
CA PRO A 94 -18.18 -4.46 -11.29
C PRO A 94 -18.00 -3.33 -12.31
N CYS A 95 -18.83 -3.28 -13.35
CA CYS A 95 -18.76 -2.24 -14.39
C CYS A 95 -19.97 -1.30 -14.38
N THR A 96 -20.97 -1.57 -13.52
CA THR A 96 -22.20 -0.76 -13.42
C THR A 96 -22.46 -0.41 -11.96
N TRP A 97 -23.29 0.61 -11.73
CA TRP A 97 -23.67 1.04 -10.38
C TRP A 97 -24.39 -0.07 -9.60
N GLU A 98 -25.28 -0.81 -10.27
CA GLU A 98 -25.99 -1.95 -9.68
C GLU A 98 -25.00 -3.03 -9.26
N GLY A 99 -24.01 -3.33 -10.11
CA GLY A 99 -22.95 -4.28 -9.78
C GLY A 99 -22.09 -3.81 -8.59
N VAL A 100 -21.87 -2.50 -8.45
CA VAL A 100 -21.17 -1.91 -7.29
C VAL A 100 -22.00 -2.12 -6.02
N LEU A 101 -23.32 -1.87 -6.05
CA LEU A 101 -24.20 -2.11 -4.91
C LEU A 101 -24.24 -3.60 -4.51
N GLU A 102 -24.33 -4.52 -5.48
CA GLU A 102 -24.29 -5.96 -5.22
C GLU A 102 -22.94 -6.40 -4.63
N ALA A 103 -21.83 -5.83 -5.11
CA ALA A 103 -20.52 -6.10 -4.53
C ALA A 103 -20.40 -5.55 -3.10
N ALA A 104 -20.98 -4.38 -2.81
CA ALA A 104 -21.00 -3.79 -1.48
C ALA A 104 -21.81 -4.63 -0.48
N LYS A 105 -22.91 -5.27 -0.91
CA LYS A 105 -23.69 -6.22 -0.06
C LYS A 105 -22.88 -7.41 0.43
N GLN A 106 -21.86 -7.80 -0.33
CA GLN A 106 -21.02 -8.98 -0.04
C GLN A 106 -19.83 -8.64 0.86
N LEU A 107 -19.69 -7.38 1.27
CA LEU A 107 -18.72 -6.99 2.29
C LEU A 107 -19.12 -7.55 3.66
N PRO A 108 -18.15 -7.77 4.56
CA PRO A 108 -18.43 -8.31 5.89
C PRO A 108 -19.33 -7.39 6.72
N ASP A 109 -19.32 -6.08 6.45
CA ASP A 109 -20.13 -5.09 7.16
C ASP A 109 -21.12 -4.39 6.22
N PRO A 110 -22.41 -4.24 6.63
CA PRO A 110 -23.46 -3.70 5.78
C PRO A 110 -23.45 -2.17 5.67
N THR A 111 -22.63 -1.46 6.45
CA THR A 111 -22.60 0.01 6.53
C THR A 111 -22.33 0.62 5.16
N MET A 112 -21.36 0.08 4.41
CA MET A 112 -21.04 0.62 3.09
C MET A 112 -22.22 0.47 2.12
N HIS A 113 -22.85 -0.70 2.06
CA HIS A 113 -24.04 -0.88 1.23
C HIS A 113 -25.16 0.08 1.65
N SER A 114 -25.43 0.21 2.95
CA SER A 114 -26.48 1.07 3.51
C SER A 114 -26.25 2.55 3.19
N VAL A 115 -24.99 3.00 3.22
CA VAL A 115 -24.60 4.37 2.83
C VAL A 115 -24.79 4.57 1.33
N LEU A 116 -24.30 3.64 0.51
CA LEU A 116 -24.35 3.77 -0.96
C LEU A 116 -25.77 3.78 -1.52
N GLN A 117 -26.74 3.13 -0.86
CA GLN A 117 -28.15 3.20 -1.23
C GLN A 117 -28.73 4.62 -1.19
N ARG A 118 -28.09 5.54 -0.47
CA ARG A 118 -28.50 6.94 -0.33
C ARG A 118 -27.65 7.90 -1.17
N CYS A 119 -26.70 7.36 -1.93
CA CYS A 119 -25.79 8.12 -2.79
C CYS A 119 -26.22 8.01 -4.26
N LYS A 120 -25.75 8.95 -5.09
CA LYS A 120 -25.86 8.88 -6.55
C LYS A 120 -24.46 8.78 -7.17
N PRO A 121 -24.24 7.96 -8.21
CA PRO A 121 -22.96 7.95 -8.92
C PRO A 121 -22.77 9.27 -9.66
N LEU A 122 -21.62 9.92 -9.43
CA LEU A 122 -21.25 11.19 -10.09
C LEU A 122 -20.33 10.97 -11.29
N THR A 123 -19.70 9.81 -11.37
CA THR A 123 -18.86 9.39 -12.50
C THR A 123 -19.22 7.98 -12.96
N PRO A 124 -18.85 7.58 -14.18
CA PRO A 124 -18.85 6.18 -14.58
C PRO A 124 -18.02 5.30 -13.64
N VAL A 125 -18.32 4.00 -13.62
CA VAL A 125 -17.51 3.00 -12.90
C VAL A 125 -16.23 2.73 -13.69
N ASN A 126 -15.08 3.02 -13.09
CA ASN A 126 -13.78 2.73 -13.67
C ASN A 126 -13.21 1.45 -13.06
N ASN A 127 -12.77 0.53 -13.92
CA ASN A 127 -12.16 -0.73 -13.51
C ASN A 127 -10.64 -0.66 -13.58
N TYR A 128 -9.97 -1.14 -12.54
CA TYR A 128 -8.53 -1.27 -12.47
C TYR A 128 -8.17 -2.67 -12.00
N GLY A 129 -7.13 -3.29 -12.54
CA GLY A 129 -6.74 -4.61 -12.06
C GLY A 129 -5.49 -5.16 -12.71
N GLY A 130 -4.95 -6.22 -12.12
CA GLY A 130 -3.78 -6.93 -12.67
C GLY A 130 -2.46 -6.17 -12.55
N TRP A 131 -2.44 -5.05 -11.83
CA TRP A 131 -1.22 -4.28 -11.60
C TRP A 131 -0.36 -4.94 -10.52
N PRO A 132 0.83 -5.46 -10.85
CA PRO A 132 1.78 -5.92 -9.85
C PRO A 132 2.35 -4.75 -9.03
N ASN A 133 2.88 -5.06 -7.84
CA ASN A 133 3.97 -4.26 -7.29
C ASN A 133 5.22 -4.55 -8.13
N ILE A 134 5.83 -3.50 -8.68
CA ILE A 134 7.10 -3.57 -9.42
C ILE A 134 8.07 -2.61 -8.76
N ARG A 135 9.29 -3.07 -8.51
CA ARG A 135 10.43 -2.20 -8.21
C ARG A 135 11.52 -2.47 -9.21
N ARG A 136 11.89 -1.43 -9.97
CA ARG A 136 13.04 -1.40 -10.87
C ARG A 136 14.25 -0.98 -10.05
N CYS A 137 15.17 -1.91 -9.80
CA CYS A 137 16.28 -1.71 -8.88
C CYS A 137 17.43 -0.94 -9.55
N TYR A 138 17.19 0.32 -9.90
CA TYR A 138 18.20 1.24 -10.44
C TYR A 138 19.36 1.49 -9.45
N ASP A 139 19.19 1.17 -8.17
CA ASP A 139 20.25 1.17 -7.16
C ASP A 139 21.29 0.05 -7.33
N LEU A 140 20.97 -0.98 -8.12
CA LEU A 140 21.80 -2.17 -8.36
C LEU A 140 22.47 -2.21 -9.75
N CYS A 141 22.12 -1.29 -10.65
CA CYS A 141 22.77 -1.17 -11.96
C CYS A 141 23.43 0.21 -12.13
N PRO A 142 24.48 0.34 -12.95
CA PRO A 142 25.06 1.62 -13.25
C PRO A 142 24.12 2.46 -14.12
N LEU A 143 24.04 3.75 -13.83
CA LEU A 143 23.23 4.72 -14.56
C LEU A 143 24.11 5.72 -15.34
N PRO A 144 23.62 6.23 -16.49
CA PRO A 144 24.18 7.42 -17.13
C PRO A 144 24.35 8.57 -16.14
N ARG A 145 25.47 9.29 -16.24
CA ARG A 145 25.70 10.48 -15.42
C ARG A 145 24.58 11.50 -15.64
N GLY A 146 24.10 12.11 -14.56
CA GLY A 146 23.04 13.10 -14.60
C GLY A 146 21.63 12.54 -14.80
N LEU A 147 21.44 11.22 -14.79
CA LEU A 147 20.12 10.60 -14.81
C LEU A 147 19.65 10.22 -13.40
N LEU A 148 18.50 10.75 -13.00
CA LEU A 148 17.75 10.32 -11.83
C LEU A 148 16.41 9.75 -12.28
N VAL A 149 15.88 8.80 -11.52
CA VAL A 149 14.59 8.15 -11.80
C VAL A 149 13.78 8.22 -10.51
N VAL A 150 12.50 8.59 -10.60
CA VAL A 150 11.65 8.85 -9.43
C VAL A 150 10.21 8.33 -9.61
N GLY A 151 9.47 8.25 -8.50
CA GLY A 151 8.05 7.88 -8.50
C GLY A 151 7.80 6.47 -9.05
N ASP A 152 6.65 6.30 -9.71
CA ASP A 152 6.23 5.01 -10.28
C ASP A 152 7.14 4.49 -11.39
N ALA A 153 8.05 5.32 -11.93
CA ALA A 153 9.09 4.85 -12.86
C ALA A 153 10.09 3.92 -12.16
N VAL A 154 10.36 4.16 -10.86
CA VAL A 154 11.22 3.29 -10.03
C VAL A 154 10.40 2.22 -9.30
N GLN A 155 9.31 2.61 -8.65
CA GLN A 155 8.51 1.68 -7.85
C GLN A 155 7.01 1.94 -8.02
N GLY A 156 6.36 1.09 -8.81
CA GLY A 156 4.90 1.09 -8.95
C GLY A 156 4.28 0.10 -7.96
N LEU A 157 3.55 0.60 -6.97
CA LEU A 157 2.89 -0.23 -5.95
C LEU A 157 1.45 -0.60 -6.32
N ASN A 158 0.91 -1.64 -5.71
CA ASN A 158 -0.50 -1.97 -5.81
C ASN A 158 -1.35 -0.79 -5.25
N PRO A 159 -2.22 -0.17 -6.07
CA PRO A 159 -2.90 1.08 -5.69
C PRO A 159 -3.91 0.90 -4.55
N VAL A 160 -4.33 -0.33 -4.24
CA VAL A 160 -5.25 -0.62 -3.13
C VAL A 160 -4.72 -0.15 -1.78
N TYR A 161 -3.40 -0.01 -1.62
CA TYR A 161 -2.79 0.46 -0.38
C TYR A 161 -2.70 1.99 -0.28
N GLY A 162 -3.02 2.75 -1.33
CA GLY A 162 -3.05 4.21 -1.29
C GLY A 162 -1.71 4.91 -1.03
N GLN A 163 -0.57 4.25 -1.31
CA GLN A 163 0.76 4.75 -0.94
C GLN A 163 1.47 5.59 -2.00
N GLY A 164 1.02 5.54 -3.27
CA GLY A 164 1.78 6.09 -4.41
C GLY A 164 2.12 7.59 -4.27
N MET A 165 1.14 8.42 -3.91
CA MET A 165 1.38 9.86 -3.75
C MET A 165 2.32 10.17 -2.59
N THR A 166 2.21 9.45 -1.46
CA THR A 166 3.10 9.64 -0.32
C THR A 166 4.54 9.28 -0.68
N VAL A 167 4.75 8.17 -1.40
CA VAL A 167 6.07 7.76 -1.90
C VAL A 167 6.64 8.81 -2.87
N ALA A 168 5.83 9.34 -3.78
CA ALA A 168 6.24 10.40 -4.70
C ALA A 168 6.66 11.68 -3.95
N ALA A 169 5.88 12.10 -2.94
CA ALA A 169 6.20 13.25 -2.11
C ALA A 169 7.50 13.05 -1.31
N GLN A 170 7.68 11.89 -0.67
CA GLN A 170 8.91 11.55 0.04
C GLN A 170 10.13 11.51 -0.89
N THR A 171 9.95 10.99 -2.12
CA THR A 171 10.99 11.02 -3.16
C THR A 171 11.39 12.45 -3.53
N ALA A 172 10.40 13.34 -3.72
CA ALA A 172 10.65 14.75 -4.03
C ALA A 172 11.35 15.48 -2.88
N LEU A 173 11.01 15.18 -1.62
CA LEU A 173 11.68 15.74 -0.44
C LEU A 173 13.15 15.29 -0.34
N LEU A 174 13.42 14.00 -0.59
CA LEU A 174 14.78 13.48 -0.65
C LEU A 174 15.60 14.16 -1.75
N LEU A 175 15.02 14.27 -2.95
CA LEU A 175 15.65 14.95 -4.09
C LEU A 175 15.95 16.42 -3.75
N ARG A 176 14.97 17.14 -3.19
CA ARG A 176 15.14 18.54 -2.76
C ARG A 176 16.31 18.69 -1.80
N ARG A 177 16.41 17.82 -0.80
CA ARG A 177 17.49 17.84 0.19
C ARG A 177 18.85 17.65 -0.50
N GLN A 178 19.01 16.60 -1.31
CA GLN A 178 20.28 16.33 -1.98
C GLN A 178 20.69 17.43 -2.96
N LEU A 179 19.72 18.00 -3.70
CA LEU A 179 19.99 19.14 -4.58
C LEU A 179 20.41 20.38 -3.79
N THR A 180 19.76 20.66 -2.66
CA THR A 180 20.11 21.79 -1.79
C THR A 180 21.54 21.65 -1.24
N GLU A 181 21.88 20.46 -0.75
CA GLU A 181 23.23 20.13 -0.26
C GLU A 181 24.28 20.24 -1.39
N ALA A 182 24.01 19.64 -2.55
CA ALA A 182 24.93 19.66 -3.69
C ALA A 182 25.18 21.09 -4.19
N LEU A 183 24.16 21.93 -4.23
CA LEU A 183 24.25 23.31 -4.73
C LEU A 183 24.73 24.32 -3.67
N ALA A 184 24.97 23.90 -2.43
CA ALA A 184 25.30 24.80 -1.32
C ALA A 184 26.59 25.60 -1.53
N GLY A 185 26.49 26.92 -1.70
CA GLY A 185 27.65 27.79 -1.96
C GLY A 185 28.03 27.94 -3.43
N ALA A 186 27.27 27.35 -4.36
CA ALA A 186 27.40 27.65 -5.80
C ALA A 186 26.68 28.97 -6.12
N ARG A 187 27.45 30.05 -6.30
CA ARG A 187 26.94 31.42 -6.47
C ARG A 187 26.59 31.76 -7.93
N ASP A 188 27.24 31.13 -8.89
CA ASP A 188 27.04 31.37 -10.32
C ASP A 188 26.61 30.09 -11.07
N LEU A 189 26.21 30.25 -12.34
CA LEU A 189 25.73 29.15 -13.17
C LEU A 189 26.81 28.10 -13.48
N PRO A 190 28.06 28.46 -13.83
CA PRO A 190 29.13 27.48 -14.03
C PRO A 190 29.39 26.60 -12.79
N ALA A 191 29.43 27.19 -11.59
CA ALA A 191 29.60 26.44 -10.35
C ALA A 191 28.42 25.50 -10.10
N ARG A 192 27.18 25.94 -10.36
CA ARG A 192 25.99 25.08 -10.22
C ARG A 192 26.06 23.90 -11.18
N ARG A 193 26.41 24.12 -12.46
CA ARG A 193 26.57 23.03 -13.45
C ARG A 193 27.62 22.03 -13.05
N HIS A 194 28.79 22.50 -12.63
CA HIS A 194 29.88 21.64 -12.17
C HIS A 194 29.42 20.76 -10.98
N ARG A 195 28.71 21.33 -10.02
CA ARG A 195 28.22 20.58 -8.86
C ARG A 195 27.09 19.61 -9.19
N LEU A 196 26.17 19.97 -10.08
CA LEU A 196 25.14 19.06 -10.59
C LEU A 196 25.75 17.88 -11.35
N ALA A 197 26.79 18.12 -12.15
CA ALA A 197 27.52 17.06 -12.84
C ALA A 197 28.22 16.08 -11.87
N GLY A 198 28.57 16.57 -10.66
CA GLY A 198 29.11 15.76 -9.57
C GLY A 198 28.06 14.98 -8.77
N LEU A 199 26.77 15.25 -8.98
CA LEU A 199 25.69 14.53 -8.30
C LEU A 199 25.62 13.10 -8.84
N SER A 200 25.97 12.14 -7.98
CA SER A 200 25.94 10.73 -8.33
C SER A 200 24.51 10.22 -8.36
N GLY A 201 24.01 9.92 -9.57
CA GLY A 201 22.71 9.26 -9.73
C GLY A 201 22.63 7.94 -8.97
N GLN A 202 23.74 7.19 -8.88
CA GLN A 202 23.80 5.97 -8.09
C GLN A 202 23.60 6.22 -6.59
N ALA A 203 24.21 7.28 -6.05
CA ALA A 203 24.08 7.61 -4.63
C ALA A 203 22.64 8.04 -4.31
N PHE A 204 22.01 8.83 -5.20
CA PHE A 204 20.60 9.17 -5.09
C PHE A 204 19.73 7.91 -5.11
N GLN A 205 19.91 7.00 -6.07
CA GLN A 205 19.11 5.78 -6.15
C GLN A 205 19.24 4.88 -4.94
N ARG A 206 20.44 4.75 -4.36
CA ARG A 206 20.66 3.97 -3.12
C ARG A 206 19.98 4.60 -1.91
N ALA A 207 20.05 5.93 -1.78
CA ALA A 207 19.34 6.65 -0.73
C ALA A 207 17.82 6.51 -0.90
N LEU A 208 17.32 6.69 -2.12
CA LEU A 208 15.91 6.53 -2.45
C LEU A 208 15.42 5.11 -2.13
N ALA A 209 16.18 4.10 -2.55
CA ALA A 209 15.91 2.69 -2.26
C ALA A 209 15.73 2.44 -0.76
N THR A 210 16.68 2.92 0.05
CA THR A 210 16.74 2.63 1.49
C THR A 210 15.72 3.45 2.29
N ASP A 211 15.64 4.75 2.03
CA ASP A 211 14.92 5.69 2.88
C ASP A 211 13.42 5.77 2.57
N VAL A 212 13.03 5.43 1.33
CA VAL A 212 11.65 5.60 0.85
C VAL A 212 11.08 4.31 0.28
N LEU A 213 11.80 3.65 -0.62
CA LEU A 213 11.22 2.56 -1.40
C LEU A 213 11.06 1.26 -0.60
N GLU A 214 12.07 0.82 0.14
CA GLU A 214 12.00 -0.41 0.95
C GLU A 214 10.91 -0.36 2.03
N PRO A 215 10.72 0.73 2.80
CA PRO A 215 9.60 0.84 3.73
C PRO A 215 8.23 0.68 3.05
N ALA A 216 8.03 1.36 1.92
CA ALA A 216 6.79 1.28 1.16
C ALA A 216 6.57 -0.11 0.54
N TRP A 217 7.64 -0.72 0.01
CA TRP A 217 7.62 -2.09 -0.52
C TRP A 217 7.27 -3.11 0.55
N ALA A 218 7.87 -3.01 1.73
CA ALA A 218 7.62 -3.92 2.85
C ALA A 218 6.15 -3.91 3.28
N LEU A 219 5.48 -2.76 3.22
CA LEU A 219 4.06 -2.65 3.53
C LEU A 219 3.17 -3.17 2.40
N ALA A 220 3.30 -2.62 1.18
CA ALA A 220 2.43 -3.01 0.06
C ALA A 220 2.67 -4.45 -0.40
N ALA A 221 3.90 -4.77 -0.81
CA ALA A 221 4.24 -6.10 -1.29
C ALA A 221 4.18 -7.13 -0.15
N GLY A 222 4.58 -6.76 1.07
CA GLY A 222 4.49 -7.66 2.23
C GLY A 222 3.05 -8.06 2.55
N THR A 223 2.10 -7.12 2.42
CA THR A 223 0.68 -7.42 2.59
C THR A 223 0.20 -8.39 1.50
N ASP A 224 0.57 -8.16 0.25
CA ASP A 224 0.23 -9.04 -0.87
C ASP A 224 0.82 -10.46 -0.72
N LEU A 225 2.01 -10.59 -0.13
CA LEU A 225 2.68 -11.89 0.07
C LEU A 225 1.97 -12.83 1.07
N ARG A 226 1.07 -12.29 1.89
CA ARG A 226 0.26 -13.09 2.84
C ARG A 226 -0.77 -13.96 2.12
N TYR A 227 -1.06 -13.66 0.86
CA TYR A 227 -2.06 -14.39 0.10
C TYR A 227 -1.47 -15.57 -0.68
N PRO A 228 -2.12 -16.76 -0.64
CA PRO A 228 -1.59 -17.96 -1.29
C PRO A 228 -1.40 -17.81 -2.80
N MET A 229 -2.33 -17.14 -3.49
CA MET A 229 -2.31 -16.97 -4.96
C MET A 229 -1.30 -15.95 -5.48
N THR A 230 -0.62 -15.22 -4.59
CA THR A 230 0.36 -14.20 -4.98
C THR A 230 1.58 -14.83 -5.61
N THR A 231 2.00 -14.31 -6.77
CA THR A 231 3.23 -14.72 -7.45
C THR A 231 4.34 -13.70 -7.20
N VAL A 232 5.58 -14.18 -7.14
CA VAL A 232 6.77 -13.37 -6.85
C VAL A 232 7.86 -13.73 -7.84
N SER A 233 8.56 -12.73 -8.36
CA SER A 233 9.72 -12.93 -9.23
C SER A 233 10.77 -11.83 -9.06
N GLY A 234 11.99 -12.12 -9.51
CA GLY A 234 13.12 -11.19 -9.45
C GLY A 234 14.02 -11.35 -8.22
N PRO A 235 14.98 -10.43 -8.02
CA PRO A 235 15.96 -10.54 -6.96
C PRO A 235 15.33 -10.55 -5.56
N GLY A 236 15.75 -11.51 -4.72
CA GLY A 236 15.23 -11.63 -3.35
C GLY A 236 13.75 -12.03 -3.27
N ALA A 237 13.20 -12.64 -4.33
CA ALA A 237 11.85 -13.19 -4.34
C ALA A 237 11.67 -14.25 -3.25
N ARG A 238 10.92 -13.92 -2.20
CA ARG A 238 10.58 -14.83 -1.11
C ARG A 238 9.22 -14.50 -0.54
N ARG A 239 8.51 -15.53 -0.08
CA ARG A 239 7.27 -15.37 0.71
C ARG A 239 7.61 -14.94 2.13
N LEU A 240 6.63 -14.36 2.83
CA LEU A 240 6.79 -14.05 4.25
C LEU A 240 6.80 -15.34 5.08
N PRO A 241 7.65 -15.42 6.12
CA PRO A 241 7.59 -16.52 7.09
C PRO A 241 6.23 -16.57 7.78
N ALA A 242 5.72 -17.77 8.07
CA ALA A 242 4.42 -17.95 8.73
C ALA A 242 4.33 -17.24 10.09
N SER A 243 5.43 -17.17 10.84
CA SER A 243 5.51 -16.45 12.12
C SER A 243 5.28 -14.95 11.98
N LEU A 244 5.82 -14.33 10.92
CA LEU A 244 5.63 -12.92 10.64
C LEU A 244 4.19 -12.64 10.21
N THR A 245 3.60 -13.49 9.36
CA THR A 245 2.19 -13.40 8.99
C THR A 245 1.29 -13.47 10.23
N ALA A 246 1.51 -14.45 11.12
CA ALA A 246 0.76 -14.58 12.36
C ALA A 246 0.90 -13.37 13.30
N THR A 247 2.09 -12.76 13.33
CA THR A 247 2.35 -11.54 14.10
C THR A 247 1.54 -10.36 13.55
N LEU A 248 1.48 -10.21 12.23
CA LEU A 248 0.67 -9.16 11.58
C LEU A 248 -0.82 -9.39 11.78
N ASP A 249 -1.29 -10.64 11.72
CA ASP A 249 -2.68 -11.00 12.03
C ASP A 249 -3.04 -10.60 13.46
N CYS A 250 -2.15 -10.90 14.41
CA CYS A 250 -2.33 -10.55 15.82
C CYS A 250 -2.32 -9.04 16.04
N LEU A 251 -1.39 -8.31 15.41
CA LEU A 251 -1.36 -6.85 15.47
C LEU A 251 -2.68 -6.24 14.96
N ALA A 252 -3.23 -6.76 13.86
CA ALA A 252 -4.52 -6.31 13.34
C ALA A 252 -5.64 -6.53 14.37
N ARG A 253 -5.72 -7.71 15.01
CA ARG A 253 -6.70 -8.00 16.07
C ARG A 253 -6.55 -7.09 17.30
N VAL A 254 -5.31 -6.79 17.70
CA VAL A 254 -5.05 -5.86 18.81
C VAL A 254 -5.47 -4.44 18.46
N ALA A 255 -5.14 -3.99 17.24
CA ALA A 255 -5.52 -2.67 16.75
C ALA A 255 -7.05 -2.47 16.71
N GLN A 256 -7.83 -3.53 16.44
CA GLN A 256 -9.30 -3.46 16.48
C GLN A 256 -9.88 -3.11 17.86
N ARG A 257 -9.13 -3.31 18.94
CA ARG A 257 -9.60 -3.11 20.32
C ARG A 257 -9.00 -1.89 21.02
N ASP A 258 -7.99 -1.25 20.41
CA ASP A 258 -7.29 -0.10 20.98
C ASP A 258 -7.08 0.98 19.92
N ALA A 259 -7.86 2.06 20.00
CA ALA A 259 -7.83 3.17 19.06
C ALA A 259 -6.45 3.84 18.95
N ARG A 260 -5.63 3.82 20.03
CA ARG A 260 -4.28 4.38 19.97
C ARG A 260 -3.35 3.51 19.14
N ILE A 261 -3.45 2.18 19.30
CA ILE A 261 -2.68 1.23 18.49
C ILE A 261 -3.15 1.28 17.04
N TYR A 262 -4.46 1.37 16.81
CA TYR A 262 -5.02 1.55 15.47
C TYR A 262 -4.48 2.80 14.78
N GLY A 263 -4.43 3.94 15.48
CA GLY A 263 -3.83 5.18 14.97
C GLY A 263 -2.36 5.01 14.57
N LEU A 264 -1.56 4.29 15.36
CA LEU A 264 -0.17 3.97 15.01
C LEU A 264 -0.08 3.08 13.76
N VAL A 265 -0.94 2.05 13.67
CA VAL A 265 -1.00 1.16 12.50
C VAL A 265 -1.36 1.95 11.24
N LEU A 266 -2.35 2.85 11.31
CA LEU A 266 -2.70 3.73 10.19
C LEU A 266 -1.55 4.66 9.81
N ALA A 267 -0.90 5.30 10.79
CA ALA A 267 0.23 6.19 10.52
C ALA A 267 1.37 5.45 9.80
N VAL A 268 1.65 4.19 10.17
CA VAL A 268 2.63 3.37 9.47
C VAL A 268 2.13 2.93 8.09
N ALA A 269 0.88 2.46 7.99
CA ALA A 269 0.29 2.01 6.72
C ALA A 269 0.29 3.11 5.64
N HIS A 270 0.08 4.37 6.06
CA HIS A 270 0.11 5.55 5.19
C HIS A 270 1.49 6.22 5.10
N LEU A 271 2.55 5.60 5.61
CA LEU A 271 3.93 6.10 5.58
C LEU A 271 4.12 7.47 6.26
N ALA A 272 3.18 7.89 7.10
CA ALA A 272 3.27 9.10 7.92
C ALA A 272 4.19 8.89 9.13
N ALA A 273 4.39 7.63 9.56
CA ALA A 273 5.31 7.25 10.61
C ALA A 273 6.14 6.01 10.22
N PRO A 274 7.38 5.90 10.70
CA PRO A 274 8.21 4.73 10.48
C PRO A 274 7.73 3.54 11.32
N SER A 275 7.93 2.30 10.84
CA SER A 275 7.48 1.07 11.50
C SER A 275 7.95 0.91 12.96
N ARG A 276 9.07 1.52 13.34
CA ARG A 276 9.59 1.52 14.73
C ARG A 276 8.60 2.07 15.76
N VAL A 277 7.61 2.89 15.38
CA VAL A 277 6.59 3.39 16.31
C VAL A 277 5.69 2.26 16.84
N LEU A 278 5.66 1.11 16.17
CA LEU A 278 4.94 -0.09 16.63
C LEU A 278 5.74 -0.90 17.66
N LEU A 279 7.00 -0.55 17.94
CA LEU A 279 7.86 -1.24 18.91
C LEU A 279 7.77 -0.65 20.32
N VAL A 280 6.77 0.20 20.60
CA VAL A 280 6.57 0.77 21.92
C VAL A 280 6.07 -0.29 22.92
N PRO A 281 6.43 -0.20 24.22
CA PRO A 281 6.15 -1.24 25.21
C PRO A 281 4.68 -1.68 25.28
N ARG A 282 3.74 -0.73 25.13
CA ARG A 282 2.29 -1.03 25.14
C ARG A 282 1.86 -1.92 23.98
N VAL A 283 2.38 -1.67 22.77
CA VAL A 283 2.05 -2.49 21.59
C VAL A 283 2.64 -3.89 21.76
N LEU A 284 3.91 -3.97 22.18
CA LEU A 284 4.60 -5.24 22.42
C LEU A 284 3.92 -6.07 23.52
N PHE A 285 3.52 -5.43 24.63
CA PHE A 285 2.81 -6.09 25.71
C PHE A 285 1.47 -6.66 25.25
N ASN A 286 0.64 -5.86 24.57
CA ASN A 286 -0.66 -6.32 24.07
C ASN A 286 -0.52 -7.44 23.05
N LEU A 287 0.50 -7.36 22.18
CA LEU A 287 0.82 -8.40 21.21
C LEU A 287 1.24 -9.70 21.90
N ALA A 288 2.19 -9.64 22.84
CA ALA A 288 2.67 -10.79 23.60
C ALA A 288 1.55 -11.44 24.41
N TRP A 289 0.73 -10.63 25.08
CA TRP A 289 -0.42 -11.09 25.85
C TRP A 289 -1.46 -11.80 24.98
N GLN A 290 -1.75 -11.26 23.80
CA GLN A 290 -2.69 -11.88 22.86
C GLN A 290 -2.14 -13.19 22.30
N LEU A 291 -0.86 -13.25 21.92
CA LEU A 291 -0.21 -14.48 21.46
C LEU A 291 -0.18 -15.56 22.56
N LEU A 292 0.04 -15.16 23.82
CA LEU A 292 0.00 -16.06 24.98
C LEU A 292 -1.40 -16.64 25.18
N LYS A 293 -2.46 -15.80 25.12
CA LYS A 293 -3.85 -16.27 25.19
C LYS A 293 -4.17 -17.30 24.10
N GLU A 294 -3.75 -17.04 22.86
CA GLU A 294 -3.96 -17.94 21.73
C GLU A 294 -3.16 -19.25 21.87
N ALA A 295 -1.96 -19.21 22.46
CA ALA A 295 -1.18 -20.40 22.78
C ALA A 295 -1.86 -21.25 23.87
N LEU A 296 -2.32 -20.63 24.96
CA LEU A 296 -3.03 -21.30 26.04
C LEU A 296 -4.35 -21.94 25.56
N ALA A 297 -5.13 -21.22 24.75
CA ALA A 297 -6.37 -21.75 24.16
C ALA A 297 -6.14 -22.90 23.17
N ARG A 298 -4.99 -22.94 22.48
CA ARG A 298 -4.62 -24.09 21.64
C ARG A 298 -4.18 -25.28 22.48
N ALA A 299 -3.44 -25.05 23.56
CA ALA A 299 -3.02 -26.09 24.49
C ALA A 299 -4.24 -26.74 25.19
N SER A 300 -5.20 -25.93 25.67
CA SER A 300 -6.43 -26.45 26.28
C SER A 300 -7.27 -27.28 25.31
N ARG A 301 -7.44 -26.82 24.06
CA ARG A 301 -8.15 -27.60 23.01
C ARG A 301 -7.46 -28.91 22.66
N ARG A 302 -6.12 -28.96 22.70
CA ARG A 302 -5.37 -30.21 22.49
C ARG A 302 -5.52 -31.17 23.67
N LEU A 303 -5.55 -30.66 24.89
CA LEU A 303 -5.76 -31.44 26.11
C LEU A 303 -7.19 -31.98 26.23
N LEU A 304 -8.19 -31.20 25.77
CA LEU A 304 -9.61 -31.59 25.77
C LEU A 304 -10.03 -32.39 24.52
N GLY A 305 -9.17 -32.46 23.49
CA GLY A 305 -9.48 -32.98 22.15
C GLY A 305 -9.13 -34.46 21.91
N THR A 306 -8.75 -35.24 22.93
CA THR A 306 -8.76 -36.70 22.85
C THR A 306 -10.15 -37.23 23.20
N GLY A 307 -11.12 -37.04 22.29
CA GLY A 307 -12.46 -37.61 22.44
C GLY A 307 -13.53 -36.87 21.64
N ALA A 308 -14.01 -37.53 20.58
CA ALA A 308 -15.25 -37.24 19.83
C ALA A 308 -15.29 -36.04 18.88
N GLY A 309 -15.60 -36.34 17.61
CA GLY A 309 -15.90 -35.36 16.57
C GLY A 309 -17.30 -34.75 16.73
N GLY A 310 -17.50 -33.59 16.08
CA GLY A 310 -18.83 -33.04 15.87
C GLY A 310 -18.91 -31.51 15.87
N ARG A 311 -19.11 -30.96 14.66
CA ARG A 311 -19.77 -29.70 14.29
C ARG A 311 -19.16 -28.37 14.80
N GLY A 312 -18.61 -27.64 13.83
CA GLY A 312 -18.16 -26.26 13.98
C GLY A 312 -19.32 -25.29 14.22
N GLY A 313 -19.13 -24.44 15.23
CA GLY A 313 -19.70 -23.09 15.26
C GLY A 313 -18.64 -22.13 14.75
N GLU A 314 -18.92 -21.44 13.65
CA GLU A 314 -18.14 -20.26 13.24
C GLU A 314 -18.38 -19.15 14.27
N GLU A 315 -17.37 -18.87 15.09
CA GLU A 315 -17.28 -17.59 15.80
C GLU A 315 -17.09 -16.48 14.75
N GLN A 316 -18.05 -15.55 14.70
CA GLN A 316 -17.94 -14.32 13.92
C GLN A 316 -16.81 -13.45 14.48
N GLU A 317 -15.58 -13.65 13.98
CA GLU A 317 -14.45 -12.77 14.26
C GLU A 317 -14.42 -11.55 13.33
N GLY A 318 -14.55 -10.37 13.94
CA GLY A 318 -13.83 -9.15 13.56
C GLY A 318 -14.32 -8.40 12.31
N LEU A 319 -15.47 -7.72 12.43
CA LEU A 319 -15.79 -6.58 11.56
C LEU A 319 -15.00 -5.34 12.00
N VAL A 320 -14.51 -4.57 11.02
CA VAL A 320 -13.99 -3.23 11.25
C VAL A 320 -14.88 -2.26 10.47
N THR A 321 -15.63 -1.46 11.22
CA THR A 321 -16.26 -0.22 10.75
C THR A 321 -15.59 0.89 11.53
N VAL A 322 -14.49 1.42 11.00
CA VAL A 322 -13.85 2.60 11.58
C VAL A 322 -14.30 3.79 10.76
N ALA A 323 -15.18 4.59 11.35
CA ALA A 323 -15.41 5.96 10.94
C ALA A 323 -14.27 6.79 11.52
N ALA A 324 -13.26 7.12 10.71
CA ALA A 324 -12.29 8.13 11.08
C ALA A 324 -12.89 9.51 10.75
N THR A 325 -13.24 10.26 11.80
CA THR A 325 -13.58 11.70 11.75
C THR A 325 -12.34 12.55 11.77
#